data_AF-A0AAN4W1V7-F1
#
_entry.id   AF-A0AAN4W1V7-F1
#
_cell.length_a   1.000
_cell.length_b   1.000
_cell.length_c   1.000
_cell.angle_alpha   90.00
_cell.angle_beta   90.00
_cell.angle_gamma   90.00
#
_symmetry.space_group_name_H-M   'P 1'
#
loop_
_entity.id
_entity.type
_entity.pdbx_description
1 polymer ?
#
loop_
_entity_poly.entity_id
_entity_poly.type
_entity_poly.pdbx_seq_one_letter_code
_entity_poly.pdbx_strand_id
1 'polypeptide(L)'
;MKKLFFICFIFCCTHQLFAQKVTISENQFTVDGNPIWFNGINTPWHLFGDFGRYDFNPQWWEQEFARYQEAHINLARVWIHMSGEFDPIIDENGYVSGVDEAFLSRMDHLMKVSEDNKVYVLPALFSFDITKAGYTTYEYWRKWLQSEQNIQSYIDNVLVVLLDRYKDNPYLLGWEICNEPEWMFENTEHGPQSFYDVQKMHAMLAAAIHEHSNHYVTTGSAAPKWNSPIYDSWGEYEGNMFSDEALASSIDNELAYLDFYQFHWYPWQTEWLDSPFTKTVEFYQVNDRPVIVGEAEGNDVCDKFLCQSLVEMYENAYFNGFRGVCAWKTPQNDGHGTFENIAVATQAFYQKYPHLIYPSGVEEVPLMGLHLLPDAMELQVGEQGSFSIEFTPFNSTQRNVQWTTSDSSIATIDQQGRVFALAEGLVEVKVQSLDTTHFAEAFLQIIPKTSPCEQAEPISLPFKYDGIGEFCWAVTADIAYLNSWNTEQITINGEDYTNLWSNSLVEKVDGLYYIYYNATLPWAHIEIFPGQNNRLSASEQMISEVIVFPNPSSDQLSIRGADENSRIQIFDQRGNRLGIYNVIPNKEVQQLNISHYPTGVYILWFEQNGIHYHTTFVKE
;
A
#
# COMPACT_ATOMS: atom_id res chain seq x y z
N MET A 1 59.25 54.82 -14.02
CA MET A 1 58.29 54.02 -14.80
C MET A 1 57.75 52.91 -13.93
N LYS A 2 56.55 53.10 -13.35
CA LYS A 2 55.87 52.11 -12.49
C LYS A 2 54.99 51.23 -13.39
N LYS A 3 55.13 49.91 -13.26
CA LYS A 3 54.34 48.90 -13.99
C LYS A 3 52.92 48.86 -13.44
N LEU A 4 51.95 48.97 -14.34
CA LEU A 4 50.52 48.89 -14.08
C LEU A 4 50.12 47.42 -13.88
N PHE A 5 49.51 47.09 -12.74
CA PHE A 5 48.85 45.80 -12.53
C PHE A 5 47.43 45.90 -13.08
N PHE A 6 47.09 45.04 -14.04
CA PHE A 6 45.72 44.81 -14.47
C PHE A 6 45.06 43.84 -13.48
N ILE A 7 44.08 44.30 -12.73
CA ILE A 7 43.20 43.45 -11.91
C ILE A 7 42.02 43.09 -12.81
N CYS A 8 41.93 41.81 -13.20
CA CYS A 8 40.72 41.25 -13.79
C CYS A 8 39.65 41.18 -12.71
N PHE A 9 38.60 41.99 -12.83
CA PHE A 9 37.35 41.75 -12.12
C PHE A 9 36.66 40.55 -12.77
N ILE A 10 36.70 39.41 -12.09
CA ILE A 10 35.78 38.31 -12.36
C ILE A 10 34.41 38.80 -11.87
N PHE A 11 33.53 39.14 -12.81
CA PHE A 11 32.10 39.26 -12.51
C PHE A 11 31.62 37.88 -12.10
N CYS A 12 31.53 37.65 -10.79
CA CYS A 12 30.74 36.56 -10.25
C CYS A 12 29.28 36.98 -10.51
N CYS A 13 28.68 36.49 -11.60
CA CYS A 13 27.24 36.52 -11.77
C CYS A 13 26.65 35.66 -10.64
N THR A 14 26.32 36.28 -9.52
CA THR A 14 25.31 35.75 -8.61
C THR A 14 24.04 35.66 -9.45
N HIS A 15 23.65 34.46 -9.88
CA HIS A 15 22.27 34.24 -10.26
C HIS A 15 21.45 34.64 -9.03
N GLN A 16 20.77 35.78 -9.10
CA GLN A 16 19.67 36.03 -8.19
C GLN A 16 18.72 34.87 -8.43
N LEU A 17 18.54 34.02 -7.41
CA LEU A 17 17.46 33.05 -7.35
C LEU A 17 16.18 33.84 -7.58
N PHE A 18 15.63 33.79 -8.80
CA PHE A 18 14.28 34.27 -9.04
C PHE A 18 13.37 33.31 -8.28
N ALA A 19 12.59 33.84 -7.35
CA ALA A 19 11.62 33.04 -6.62
C ALA A 19 10.65 32.41 -7.63
N GLN A 20 10.41 31.10 -7.54
CA GLN A 20 9.40 30.40 -8.35
C GLN A 20 7.97 30.76 -7.90
N LYS A 21 7.67 32.05 -7.72
CA LYS A 21 6.35 32.48 -7.27
C LYS A 21 5.36 32.30 -8.41
N VAL A 22 4.31 31.53 -8.18
CA VAL A 22 3.24 31.33 -9.16
C VAL A 22 2.41 32.61 -9.29
N THR A 23 2.23 33.06 -10.53
CA THR A 23 1.33 34.16 -10.91
C THR A 23 0.18 33.65 -11.77
N ILE A 24 -1.04 34.14 -11.54
CA ILE A 24 -2.15 33.93 -12.48
C ILE A 24 -2.11 35.03 -13.56
N SER A 25 -2.15 34.60 -14.83
CA SER A 25 -2.30 35.47 -15.99
C SER A 25 -3.38 34.89 -16.88
N GLU A 26 -4.46 35.64 -17.10
CA GLU A 26 -5.66 35.15 -17.77
C GLU A 26 -6.17 33.87 -17.07
N ASN A 27 -6.29 32.75 -17.79
CA ASN A 27 -6.72 31.46 -17.24
C ASN A 27 -5.56 30.47 -17.03
N GLN A 28 -4.34 30.98 -16.79
CA GLN A 28 -3.15 30.15 -16.60
C GLN A 28 -2.38 30.51 -15.34
N PHE A 29 -1.81 29.49 -14.71
CA PHE A 29 -0.70 29.68 -13.78
C PHE A 29 0.60 29.84 -14.56
N THR A 30 1.47 30.73 -14.08
CA THR A 30 2.75 31.04 -14.70
C THR A 30 3.84 31.21 -13.65
N VAL A 31 5.08 30.91 -14.02
CA VAL A 31 6.29 31.27 -13.27
C VAL A 31 7.19 32.05 -14.22
N ASP A 32 7.56 33.28 -13.85
CA ASP A 32 8.31 34.21 -14.70
C ASP A 32 7.67 34.41 -16.09
N GLY A 33 6.33 34.38 -16.16
CA GLY A 33 5.55 34.51 -17.39
C GLY A 33 5.49 33.24 -18.26
N ASN A 34 6.13 32.14 -17.85
CA ASN A 34 6.05 30.85 -18.52
C ASN A 34 4.95 29.98 -17.89
N PRO A 35 4.10 29.30 -18.67
CA PRO A 35 3.05 28.43 -18.11
C PRO A 35 3.61 27.34 -17.21
N ILE A 36 2.94 27.12 -16.08
CA ILE A 36 3.13 25.95 -15.22
C ILE A 36 1.86 25.10 -15.22
N TRP A 37 2.03 23.79 -15.21
CA TRP A 37 0.95 22.82 -15.04
C TRP A 37 1.21 22.01 -13.78
N PHE A 38 0.19 21.86 -12.94
CA PHE A 38 0.33 21.17 -11.67
C PHE A 38 0.16 19.67 -11.82
N ASN A 39 1.31 19.00 -11.83
CA ASN A 39 1.45 17.57 -11.71
C ASN A 39 1.30 17.23 -10.22
N GLY A 40 0.06 17.20 -9.77
CA GLY A 40 -0.28 17.29 -8.37
C GLY A 40 -0.62 15.95 -7.73
N ILE A 41 -0.63 15.94 -6.40
CA ILE A 41 -1.04 14.79 -5.61
C ILE A 41 -1.78 15.24 -4.35
N ASN A 42 -2.76 14.46 -3.92
CA ASN A 42 -3.30 14.60 -2.58
C ASN A 42 -2.38 13.90 -1.58
N THR A 43 -1.97 14.66 -0.59
CA THR A 43 -1.32 14.19 0.64
C THR A 43 -2.17 14.69 1.79
N PRO A 44 -3.41 14.22 1.86
CA PRO A 44 -4.40 14.93 2.66
C PRO A 44 -3.99 14.87 4.14
N TRP A 45 -3.25 13.82 4.55
CA TRP A 45 -2.58 13.69 5.85
C TRP A 45 -1.52 12.57 5.86
N HIS A 46 -0.65 12.52 6.87
CA HIS A 46 -0.02 11.26 7.35
C HIS A 46 -0.95 10.54 8.33
N LEU A 47 -1.37 11.27 9.37
CA LEU A 47 -2.38 10.90 10.35
C LEU A 47 -3.52 11.91 10.30
N PHE A 48 -4.76 11.44 10.39
CA PHE A 48 -5.92 12.34 10.38
C PHE A 48 -5.85 13.36 11.53
N GLY A 49 -5.81 14.65 11.18
CA GLY A 49 -5.62 15.80 12.09
C GLY A 49 -4.16 16.21 12.32
N ASP A 50 -3.22 15.70 11.50
CA ASP A 50 -1.77 15.64 11.72
C ASP A 50 -1.15 16.85 12.44
N PHE A 51 -1.41 18.06 11.93
CA PHE A 51 -0.77 19.28 12.41
C PHE A 51 -1.20 19.69 13.83
N GLY A 52 -2.36 19.25 14.31
CA GLY A 52 -2.78 19.46 15.70
C GLY A 52 -2.33 18.34 16.66
N ARG A 53 -1.89 17.19 16.14
CA ARG A 53 -1.64 16.01 16.97
C ARG A 53 -0.28 15.99 17.66
N TYR A 54 -0.23 15.44 18.87
CA TYR A 54 1.02 15.29 19.62
C TYR A 54 2.02 14.30 19.00
N ASP A 55 1.53 13.35 18.20
CA ASP A 55 2.31 12.29 17.53
C ASP A 55 2.65 12.64 16.06
N PHE A 56 2.62 13.93 15.70
CA PHE A 56 3.09 14.44 14.39
C PHE A 56 4.48 13.90 14.05
N ASN A 57 4.64 13.36 12.84
CA ASN A 57 5.89 12.79 12.37
C ASN A 57 6.55 13.68 11.28
N PRO A 58 7.52 14.55 11.64
CA PRO A 58 8.18 15.43 10.68
C PRO A 58 8.97 14.67 9.62
N GLN A 59 9.59 13.55 9.99
CA GLN A 59 10.42 12.74 9.08
C GLN A 59 9.58 12.10 7.97
N TRP A 60 8.33 11.73 8.27
CA TRP A 60 7.42 11.22 7.25
C TRP A 60 7.15 12.26 6.16
N TRP A 61 6.88 13.52 6.54
CA TRP A 61 6.67 14.60 5.57
C TRP A 61 7.91 14.92 4.75
N GLU A 62 9.10 14.92 5.38
CA GLU A 62 10.38 15.06 4.68
C GLU A 62 10.56 13.95 3.63
N GLN A 63 10.28 12.70 4.02
CA GLN A 63 10.36 11.52 3.15
C GLN A 63 9.38 11.60 1.99
N GLU A 64 8.14 11.96 2.28
CA GLU A 64 7.06 11.98 1.29
C GLU A 64 7.27 13.08 0.24
N PHE A 65 7.72 14.28 0.65
CA PHE A 65 7.94 15.37 -0.29
C PHE A 65 9.17 15.19 -1.19
N ALA A 66 10.22 14.49 -0.78
CA ALA A 66 11.29 14.22 -1.75
C ALA A 66 10.92 13.10 -2.71
N ARG A 67 10.07 12.14 -2.32
CA ARG A 67 9.45 11.22 -3.29
C ARG A 67 8.64 11.99 -4.33
N TYR A 68 8.00 13.10 -3.95
CA TYR A 68 7.29 13.97 -4.90
C TYR A 68 8.23 14.63 -5.89
N GLN A 69 9.32 15.23 -5.40
CA GLN A 69 10.37 15.78 -6.26
C GLN A 69 10.92 14.72 -7.23
N GLU A 70 11.22 13.51 -6.75
CA GLU A 70 11.69 12.36 -7.56
C GLU A 70 10.70 11.97 -8.65
N ALA A 71 9.40 11.98 -8.33
CA ALA A 71 8.33 11.66 -9.28
C ALA A 71 7.94 12.85 -10.18
N HIS A 72 8.61 14.00 -10.06
CA HIS A 72 8.25 15.24 -10.74
C HIS A 72 6.82 15.73 -10.44
N ILE A 73 6.36 15.45 -9.22
CA ILE A 73 5.18 16.06 -8.65
C ILE A 73 5.58 17.44 -8.16
N ASN A 74 4.85 18.48 -8.58
CA ASN A 74 5.14 19.86 -8.22
C ASN A 74 4.05 20.51 -7.36
N LEU A 75 2.95 19.82 -7.05
CA LEU A 75 1.90 20.31 -6.14
C LEU A 75 1.45 19.22 -5.18
N ALA A 76 1.41 19.53 -3.88
CA ALA A 76 0.82 18.69 -2.86
C ALA A 76 -0.38 19.41 -2.22
N ARG A 77 -1.56 18.80 -2.32
CA ARG A 77 -2.77 19.24 -1.62
C ARG A 77 -2.84 18.56 -0.25
N VAL A 78 -2.97 19.34 0.83
CA VAL A 78 -2.81 18.88 2.22
C VAL A 78 -3.93 19.45 3.09
N TRP A 79 -4.56 18.66 3.97
CA TRP A 79 -5.58 19.18 4.88
C TRP A 79 -4.97 19.52 6.24
N ILE A 80 -5.34 20.66 6.84
CA ILE A 80 -4.64 21.18 8.03
C ILE A 80 -5.48 21.23 9.32
N HIS A 81 -6.76 21.64 9.26
CA HIS A 81 -7.66 21.55 10.43
C HIS A 81 -8.59 20.34 10.34
N MET A 82 -8.95 19.91 9.13
CA MET A 82 -9.77 18.71 8.88
C MET A 82 -11.11 18.77 9.63
N SER A 83 -11.33 17.87 10.60
CA SER A 83 -12.51 17.85 11.48
C SER A 83 -12.49 18.90 12.60
N GLY A 84 -11.38 19.62 12.78
CA GLY A 84 -11.21 20.62 13.84
C GLY A 84 -11.22 20.03 15.25
N GLU A 85 -10.79 18.78 15.42
CA GLU A 85 -10.75 18.09 16.73
C GLU A 85 -9.49 18.40 17.54
N PHE A 86 -8.40 18.77 16.88
CA PHE A 86 -7.12 19.04 17.53
C PHE A 86 -6.81 20.54 17.55
N ASP A 87 -6.85 21.16 16.37
CA ASP A 87 -6.67 22.60 16.20
C ASP A 87 -7.59 23.07 15.06
N PRO A 88 -8.13 24.31 15.13
CA PRO A 88 -7.87 25.34 16.14
C PRO A 88 -8.68 25.19 17.44
N ILE A 89 -8.34 26.01 18.46
CA ILE A 89 -8.97 26.00 19.79
C ILE A 89 -10.35 26.67 19.72
N ILE A 90 -11.40 25.87 19.85
CA ILE A 90 -12.81 26.28 19.81
C ILE A 90 -13.53 25.97 21.13
N ASP A 91 -14.40 26.88 21.58
CA ASP A 91 -15.24 26.69 22.77
C ASP A 91 -16.63 26.13 22.45
N GLU A 92 -17.40 25.77 23.49
CA GLU A 92 -18.73 25.18 23.34
C GLU A 92 -19.77 26.10 22.67
N ASN A 93 -19.49 27.40 22.54
CA ASN A 93 -20.35 28.39 21.89
C ASN A 93 -19.94 28.64 20.42
N GLY A 94 -18.88 27.98 19.96
CA GLY A 94 -18.35 28.13 18.61
C GLY A 94 -17.34 29.27 18.47
N TYR A 95 -16.89 29.89 19.57
CA TYR A 95 -15.86 30.93 19.50
C TYR A 95 -14.48 30.29 19.35
N VAL A 96 -13.72 30.71 18.33
CA VAL A 96 -12.35 30.27 18.09
C VAL A 96 -11.38 31.27 18.71
N SER A 97 -10.54 30.79 19.62
CA SER A 97 -9.64 31.64 20.42
C SER A 97 -8.20 31.70 19.91
N GLY A 98 -7.81 30.80 19.01
CA GLY A 98 -6.47 30.74 18.42
C GLY A 98 -6.08 29.33 17.98
N VAL A 99 -4.79 29.15 17.74
CA VAL A 99 -4.14 27.86 17.45
C VAL A 99 -3.00 27.61 18.43
N ASP A 100 -2.68 26.35 18.67
CA ASP A 100 -1.52 25.98 19.48
C ASP A 100 -0.19 26.35 18.78
N GLU A 101 0.81 26.75 19.57
CA GLU A 101 2.17 26.99 19.07
C GLU A 101 2.78 25.74 18.40
N ALA A 102 2.39 24.55 18.86
CA ALA A 102 2.80 23.29 18.25
C ALA A 102 2.25 23.14 16.83
N PHE A 103 1.01 23.55 16.58
CA PHE A 103 0.42 23.60 15.24
C PHE A 103 1.22 24.52 14.32
N LEU A 104 1.55 25.74 14.78
CA LEU A 104 2.36 26.69 14.01
C LEU A 104 3.75 26.14 13.68
N SER A 105 4.42 25.51 14.64
CA SER A 105 5.73 24.90 14.40
C SER A 105 5.69 23.75 13.38
N ARG A 106 4.59 23.01 13.29
CA ARG A 106 4.42 21.91 12.32
C ARG A 106 4.04 22.42 10.95
N MET A 107 3.24 23.49 10.88
CA MET A 107 3.00 24.22 9.64
C MET A 107 4.29 24.84 9.09
N ASP A 108 5.15 25.41 9.94
CA ASP A 108 6.48 25.88 9.52
C ASP A 108 7.32 24.75 8.92
N HIS A 109 7.24 23.55 9.50
CA HIS A 109 7.89 22.36 8.97
C HIS A 109 7.38 21.99 7.59
N LEU A 110 6.06 21.93 7.38
CA LEU A 110 5.46 21.68 6.06
C LEU A 110 5.93 22.71 5.03
N MET A 111 5.89 23.99 5.38
CA MET A 111 6.32 25.09 4.52
C MET A 111 7.80 24.98 4.14
N LYS A 112 8.65 24.56 5.08
CA LYS A 112 10.08 24.33 4.84
C LYS A 112 10.32 23.13 3.93
N VAL A 113 9.64 22.02 4.19
CA VAL A 113 9.74 20.79 3.39
C VAL A 113 9.26 21.03 1.96
N SER A 114 8.19 21.80 1.79
CA SER A 114 7.70 22.28 0.50
C SER A 114 8.76 23.08 -0.27
N GLU A 115 9.39 24.07 0.37
CA GLU A 115 10.43 24.90 -0.25
C GLU A 115 11.70 24.12 -0.59
N ASP A 116 12.13 23.20 0.29
CA ASP A 116 13.32 22.38 0.07
C ASP A 116 13.12 21.47 -1.14
N ASN A 117 11.96 20.84 -1.25
CA ASN A 117 11.68 19.89 -2.34
C ASN A 117 11.16 20.55 -3.62
N LYS A 118 10.97 21.88 -3.62
CA LYS A 118 10.43 22.64 -4.75
C LYS A 118 9.03 22.15 -5.17
N VAL A 119 8.24 21.72 -4.19
CA VAL A 119 6.86 21.25 -4.37
C VAL A 119 5.93 22.28 -3.76
N TYR A 120 5.05 22.88 -4.55
CA TYR A 120 4.04 23.80 -4.03
C TYR A 120 3.09 23.07 -3.08
N VAL A 121 2.60 23.78 -2.07
CA VAL A 121 1.54 23.30 -1.19
C VAL A 121 0.26 24.08 -1.40
N LEU A 122 -0.86 23.35 -1.40
CA LEU A 122 -2.21 23.90 -1.33
C LEU A 122 -2.88 23.35 -0.05
N PRO A 123 -2.78 24.09 1.07
CA PRO A 123 -3.43 23.70 2.31
C PRO A 123 -4.95 23.93 2.22
N ALA A 124 -5.73 22.87 2.43
CA ALA A 124 -7.16 22.96 2.72
C ALA A 124 -7.35 23.21 4.22
N LEU A 125 -7.88 24.40 4.55
CA LEU A 125 -8.13 24.81 5.94
C LEU A 125 -9.00 23.76 6.63
N PHE A 126 -10.17 23.48 6.06
CA PHE A 126 -11.15 22.56 6.62
C PHE A 126 -11.49 21.39 5.68
N SER A 127 -12.11 20.35 6.22
CA SER A 127 -12.92 19.41 5.44
C SER A 127 -14.36 19.44 5.91
N PHE A 128 -15.28 18.95 5.09
CA PHE A 128 -16.70 18.78 5.45
C PHE A 128 -16.91 18.04 6.78
N ASP A 129 -15.95 17.20 7.18
CA ASP A 129 -15.93 16.51 8.47
C ASP A 129 -16.07 17.43 9.69
N ILE A 130 -15.73 18.71 9.57
CA ILE A 130 -15.78 19.70 10.66
C ILE A 130 -17.17 19.79 11.32
N THR A 131 -18.24 19.48 10.60
CA THR A 131 -19.62 19.47 11.11
C THR A 131 -20.21 18.07 11.30
N LYS A 132 -19.47 17.02 10.96
CA LYS A 132 -19.96 15.63 10.92
C LYS A 132 -20.19 15.06 12.31
N ALA A 133 -21.37 14.49 12.52
CA ALA A 133 -21.68 13.76 13.74
C ALA A 133 -20.73 12.55 13.87
N GLY A 134 -20.04 12.46 15.00
CA GLY A 134 -19.07 11.38 15.28
C GLY A 134 -17.72 11.90 15.75
N TYR A 135 -17.36 13.13 15.35
CA TYR A 135 -16.22 13.84 15.90
C TYR A 135 -16.58 14.52 17.23
N THR A 136 -15.58 14.87 18.03
CA THR A 136 -15.78 15.36 19.40
C THR A 136 -16.25 16.82 19.48
N THR A 137 -15.78 17.68 18.57
CA THR A 137 -16.05 19.13 18.58
C THR A 137 -17.13 19.56 17.57
N TYR A 138 -17.77 18.62 16.88
CA TYR A 138 -18.69 18.90 15.78
C TYR A 138 -19.82 19.88 16.15
N GLU A 139 -20.40 19.79 17.36
CA GLU A 139 -21.48 20.70 17.78
C GLU A 139 -21.02 22.16 17.91
N TYR A 140 -19.74 22.36 18.24
CA TYR A 140 -19.14 23.68 18.40
C TYR A 140 -18.92 24.31 17.04
N TRP A 141 -18.44 23.50 16.10
CA TRP A 141 -18.26 23.88 14.70
C TRP A 141 -19.56 24.17 13.96
N ARG A 142 -20.64 23.47 14.29
CA ARG A 142 -21.98 23.82 13.78
C ARG A 142 -22.42 25.21 14.27
N LYS A 143 -22.18 25.56 15.53
CA LYS A 143 -22.45 26.91 16.05
C LYS A 143 -21.52 27.97 15.47
N TRP A 144 -20.29 27.58 15.15
CA TRP A 144 -19.34 28.44 14.46
C TRP A 144 -19.85 28.81 13.06
N LEU A 145 -20.21 27.81 12.26
CA LEU A 145 -20.69 27.98 10.89
C LEU A 145 -21.97 28.83 10.81
N GLN A 146 -22.83 28.76 11.84
CA GLN A 146 -24.11 29.48 11.90
C GLN A 146 -24.01 30.93 12.42
N SER A 147 -22.81 31.44 12.68
CA SER A 147 -22.61 32.77 13.30
C SER A 147 -21.45 33.52 12.67
N GLU A 148 -21.74 34.67 12.05
CA GLU A 148 -20.72 35.58 11.49
C GLU A 148 -19.69 36.01 12.54
N GLN A 149 -20.12 36.24 13.79
CA GLN A 149 -19.19 36.59 14.87
C GLN A 149 -18.22 35.45 15.19
N ASN A 150 -18.68 34.20 15.10
CA ASN A 150 -17.83 33.03 15.33
C ASN A 150 -16.89 32.80 14.15
N ILE A 151 -17.37 32.93 12.91
CA ILE A 151 -16.52 32.90 11.71
C ILE A 151 -15.43 33.97 11.81
N GLN A 152 -15.80 35.19 12.20
CA GLN A 152 -14.85 36.28 12.41
C GLN A 152 -13.82 35.95 13.51
N SER A 153 -14.20 35.26 14.58
CA SER A 153 -13.23 34.84 15.60
C SER A 153 -12.15 33.89 15.07
N TYR A 154 -12.49 33.03 14.11
CA TYR A 154 -11.48 32.21 13.41
C TYR A 154 -10.59 33.08 12.52
N ILE A 155 -11.19 34.02 11.79
CA ILE A 155 -10.45 34.94 10.92
C ILE A 155 -9.39 35.70 11.73
N ASP A 156 -9.82 36.34 12.81
CA ASP A 156 -8.98 37.23 13.62
C ASP A 156 -7.88 36.45 14.37
N ASN A 157 -8.23 35.30 14.95
CA ASN A 157 -7.35 34.59 15.88
C ASN A 157 -6.52 33.48 15.22
N VAL A 158 -6.85 33.08 13.99
CA VAL A 158 -6.19 31.96 13.30
C VAL A 158 -5.79 32.32 11.88
N LEU A 159 -6.77 32.63 11.02
CA LEU A 159 -6.49 32.79 9.59
C LEU A 159 -5.47 33.91 9.35
N VAL A 160 -5.70 35.10 9.89
CA VAL A 160 -4.76 36.24 9.75
C VAL A 160 -3.38 35.89 10.29
N VAL A 161 -3.27 35.09 11.36
CA VAL A 161 -1.99 34.63 11.90
C VAL A 161 -1.25 33.76 10.89
N LEU A 162 -1.93 32.84 10.23
CA LEU A 162 -1.34 31.99 9.18
C LEU A 162 -0.95 32.81 7.95
N LEU A 163 -1.83 33.73 7.52
CA LEU A 163 -1.58 34.61 6.38
C LEU A 163 -0.34 35.47 6.60
N ASP A 164 -0.25 36.14 7.75
CA ASP A 164 0.91 36.97 8.07
C ASP A 164 2.21 36.18 8.19
N ARG A 165 2.13 34.95 8.70
CA ARG A 165 3.28 34.06 8.88
C ARG A 165 3.84 33.55 7.56
N TYR A 166 2.98 33.24 6.58
CA TYR A 166 3.36 32.58 5.35
C TYR A 166 3.26 33.45 4.08
N LYS A 167 2.91 34.73 4.19
CA LYS A 167 2.73 35.67 3.05
C LYS A 167 3.90 35.79 2.08
N ASP A 168 5.12 35.47 2.52
CA ASP A 168 6.33 35.56 1.69
C ASP A 168 6.82 34.20 1.19
N ASN A 169 6.13 33.08 1.51
CA ASN A 169 6.55 31.75 1.05
C ASN A 169 6.20 31.56 -0.44
N PRO A 170 7.18 31.41 -1.35
CA PRO A 170 6.91 31.25 -2.78
C PRO A 170 6.32 29.88 -3.15
N TYR A 171 6.41 28.88 -2.27
CA TYR A 171 5.88 27.53 -2.48
C TYR A 171 4.50 27.32 -1.85
N LEU A 172 3.92 28.33 -1.20
CA LEU A 172 2.50 28.32 -0.90
C LEU A 172 1.73 28.77 -2.13
N LEU A 173 1.02 27.85 -2.81
CA LEU A 173 0.22 28.22 -3.98
C LEU A 173 -0.94 29.15 -3.59
N GLY A 174 -1.64 28.78 -2.54
CA GLY A 174 -2.85 29.44 -2.08
C GLY A 174 -3.46 28.69 -0.91
N TRP A 175 -4.67 29.09 -0.53
CA TRP A 175 -5.45 28.46 0.52
C TRP A 175 -6.73 27.92 -0.08
N GLU A 176 -7.01 26.65 0.18
CA GLU A 176 -8.31 26.08 -0.05
C GLU A 176 -9.15 26.25 1.21
N ILE A 177 -10.34 26.84 1.08
CA ILE A 177 -11.20 27.13 2.23
C ILE A 177 -11.71 25.84 2.87
N CYS A 178 -12.27 24.93 2.06
CA CYS A 178 -12.83 23.70 2.56
C CYS A 178 -12.79 22.62 1.47
N ASN A 179 -12.41 21.41 1.89
CA ASN A 179 -12.61 20.20 1.11
C ASN A 179 -14.08 19.78 1.15
N GLU A 180 -14.67 19.60 -0.03
CA GLU A 180 -16.01 19.05 -0.30
C GLU A 180 -17.13 19.65 0.57
N PRO A 181 -17.24 20.99 0.64
CA PRO A 181 -18.15 21.65 1.57
C PRO A 181 -19.63 21.29 1.36
N GLU A 182 -19.98 20.74 0.20
CA GLU A 182 -21.35 20.41 -0.16
C GLU A 182 -21.94 19.30 0.68
N TRP A 183 -21.12 18.38 1.17
CA TRP A 183 -21.58 17.34 2.10
C TRP A 183 -22.12 17.90 3.41
N MET A 184 -21.73 19.11 3.81
CA MET A 184 -22.23 19.73 5.04
C MET A 184 -23.73 20.05 4.98
N PHE A 185 -24.29 20.33 3.79
CA PHE A 185 -25.72 20.64 3.62
C PHE A 185 -26.50 19.54 2.88
N GLU A 186 -25.84 18.68 2.10
CA GLU A 186 -26.48 17.53 1.46
C GLU A 186 -26.75 16.39 2.45
N ASN A 187 -25.83 16.16 3.40
CA ASN A 187 -25.89 14.99 4.26
C ASN A 187 -26.38 15.33 5.68
N THR A 188 -27.45 14.67 6.09
CA THR A 188 -28.08 14.89 7.42
C THR A 188 -27.15 14.64 8.62
N GLU A 189 -26.07 13.88 8.44
CA GLU A 189 -25.07 13.63 9.50
C GLU A 189 -24.26 14.87 9.88
N HIS A 190 -24.25 15.91 9.04
CA HIS A 190 -23.61 17.21 9.30
C HIS A 190 -24.51 18.19 10.07
N GLY A 191 -25.74 17.78 10.38
CA GLY A 191 -26.70 18.57 11.14
C GLY A 191 -27.47 19.54 10.25
N PRO A 192 -28.11 20.58 10.83
CA PRO A 192 -28.99 21.46 10.08
C PRO A 192 -28.21 22.59 9.37
N GLN A 193 -27.02 22.31 8.82
CA GLN A 193 -26.27 23.37 8.12
C GLN A 193 -27.02 23.73 6.85
N SER A 194 -27.24 25.03 6.66
CA SER A 194 -27.82 25.50 5.41
C SER A 194 -26.74 25.72 4.36
N PHE A 195 -27.13 25.62 3.09
CA PHE A 195 -26.30 26.06 1.97
C PHE A 195 -25.74 27.48 2.20
N TYR A 196 -26.59 28.41 2.68
CA TYR A 196 -26.22 29.80 2.91
C TYR A 196 -25.16 29.99 3.99
N ASP A 197 -25.17 29.17 5.06
CA ASP A 197 -24.15 29.23 6.11
C ASP A 197 -22.78 28.82 5.54
N VAL A 198 -22.76 27.75 4.72
CA VAL A 198 -21.54 27.27 4.04
C VAL A 198 -21.02 28.30 3.05
N GLN A 199 -21.88 28.87 2.20
CA GLN A 199 -21.49 29.91 1.23
C GLN A 199 -20.96 31.16 1.94
N LYS A 200 -21.62 31.60 3.00
CA LYS A 200 -21.18 32.77 3.79
C LYS A 200 -19.82 32.56 4.42
N MET A 201 -19.57 31.38 4.99
CA MET A 201 -18.26 31.05 5.54
C MET A 201 -17.17 31.14 4.46
N HIS A 202 -17.43 30.61 3.26
CA HIS A 202 -16.49 30.74 2.14
C HIS A 202 -16.25 32.20 1.76
N ALA A 203 -17.30 33.00 1.66
CA ALA A 203 -17.16 34.40 1.28
C ALA A 203 -16.37 35.21 2.31
N MET A 204 -16.64 35.01 3.61
CA MET A 204 -15.92 35.70 4.69
C MET A 204 -14.43 35.33 4.71
N LEU A 205 -14.10 34.04 4.54
CA LEU A 205 -12.73 33.59 4.53
C LEU A 205 -11.99 34.04 3.27
N ALA A 206 -12.61 33.98 2.09
CA ALA A 206 -12.04 34.48 0.85
C ALA A 206 -11.72 35.97 0.93
N ALA A 207 -12.68 36.79 1.40
CA ALA A 207 -12.46 38.22 1.58
C ALA A 207 -11.31 38.49 2.55
N ALA A 208 -11.26 37.81 3.70
CA ALA A 208 -10.17 37.96 4.65
C ALA A 208 -8.80 37.58 4.06
N ILE A 209 -8.72 36.54 3.22
CA ILE A 209 -7.46 36.18 2.56
C ILE A 209 -7.01 37.28 1.61
N HIS A 210 -7.90 37.82 0.78
CA HIS A 210 -7.58 38.91 -0.14
C HIS A 210 -7.27 40.25 0.56
N GLU A 211 -7.84 40.49 1.74
CA GLU A 211 -7.55 41.68 2.55
C GLU A 211 -6.15 41.63 3.18
N HIS A 212 -5.67 40.43 3.54
CA HIS A 212 -4.47 40.26 4.37
C HIS A 212 -3.27 39.61 3.64
N SER A 213 -3.47 39.06 2.44
CA SER A 213 -2.47 38.28 1.70
C SER A 213 -2.59 38.48 0.18
N ASN A 214 -1.50 38.20 -0.53
CA ASN A 214 -1.49 38.12 -2.01
C ASN A 214 -1.46 36.66 -2.51
N HIS A 215 -1.78 35.71 -1.64
CA HIS A 215 -1.92 34.29 -1.99
C HIS A 215 -3.31 34.00 -2.54
N TYR A 216 -3.40 32.97 -3.38
CA TYR A 216 -4.64 32.61 -4.05
C TYR A 216 -5.63 31.91 -3.11
N VAL A 217 -6.91 31.98 -3.46
CA VAL A 217 -8.02 31.32 -2.78
C VAL A 217 -8.72 30.35 -3.72
N THR A 218 -9.10 29.17 -3.20
CA THR A 218 -9.96 28.21 -3.91
C THR A 218 -10.89 27.46 -2.94
N THR A 219 -11.75 26.60 -3.46
CA THR A 219 -12.53 25.62 -2.70
C THR A 219 -12.57 24.29 -3.44
N GLY A 220 -12.42 23.17 -2.74
CA GLY A 220 -12.41 21.84 -3.35
C GLY A 220 -13.80 21.26 -3.45
N SER A 221 -14.60 21.67 -4.45
CA SER A 221 -15.98 21.16 -4.61
C SER A 221 -16.00 19.66 -4.90
N ALA A 222 -16.89 18.91 -4.26
CA ALA A 222 -16.99 17.44 -4.40
C ALA A 222 -17.29 16.95 -5.83
N ALA A 223 -17.81 17.84 -6.68
CA ALA A 223 -18.12 17.56 -8.07
C ALA A 223 -18.24 18.87 -8.88
N PRO A 224 -18.11 18.83 -10.22
CA PRO A 224 -18.32 20.00 -11.06
C PRO A 224 -19.72 20.61 -10.95
N LYS A 225 -20.73 19.85 -10.47
CA LYS A 225 -22.11 20.32 -10.40
C LYS A 225 -22.36 21.50 -9.45
N TRP A 226 -21.47 21.73 -8.50
CA TRP A 226 -21.54 22.86 -7.56
C TRP A 226 -20.56 24.00 -7.88
N ASN A 227 -19.82 23.86 -8.99
CA ASN A 227 -18.75 24.78 -9.37
C ASN A 227 -18.82 25.15 -10.86
N SER A 228 -19.95 24.90 -11.54
CA SER A 228 -20.08 25.14 -12.97
C SER A 228 -21.49 25.62 -13.36
N PRO A 229 -21.60 26.70 -14.17
CA PRO A 229 -22.89 27.25 -14.59
C PRO A 229 -23.76 26.30 -15.42
N ILE A 230 -23.20 25.24 -16.00
CA ILE A 230 -23.99 24.30 -16.81
C ILE A 230 -25.01 23.52 -15.98
N TYR A 231 -24.87 23.56 -14.65
CA TYR A 231 -25.72 22.89 -13.68
C TYR A 231 -26.68 23.84 -12.95
N ASP A 232 -26.70 25.13 -13.27
CA ASP A 232 -27.58 26.13 -12.62
C ASP A 232 -29.07 25.76 -12.70
N SER A 233 -29.47 24.97 -13.70
CA SER A 233 -30.86 24.53 -13.87
C SER A 233 -31.22 23.23 -13.14
N TRP A 234 -30.29 22.61 -12.41
CA TRP A 234 -30.49 21.29 -11.80
C TRP A 234 -31.18 21.35 -10.44
N GLY A 235 -31.08 22.46 -9.72
CA GLY A 235 -31.67 22.62 -8.40
C GLY A 235 -31.40 23.99 -7.79
N GLU A 236 -31.97 24.23 -6.60
CA GLU A 236 -31.77 25.48 -5.84
C GLU A 236 -30.34 25.60 -5.27
N TYR A 237 -29.67 24.45 -5.06
CA TYR A 237 -28.33 24.35 -4.48
C TYR A 237 -27.35 23.66 -5.43
N GLU A 238 -27.54 23.85 -6.73
CA GLU A 238 -26.71 23.31 -7.82
C GLU A 238 -26.31 24.48 -8.74
N GLY A 239 -25.24 24.31 -9.52
CA GLY A 239 -24.68 25.38 -10.34
C GLY A 239 -23.40 25.96 -9.76
N ASN A 240 -22.94 27.10 -10.25
CA ASN A 240 -21.70 27.71 -9.72
C ASN A 240 -21.94 28.43 -8.39
N MET A 241 -22.00 27.66 -7.30
CA MET A 241 -22.31 28.13 -5.95
C MET A 241 -21.24 29.05 -5.37
N PHE A 242 -20.03 29.02 -5.93
CA PHE A 242 -18.85 29.76 -5.48
C PHE A 242 -18.31 30.72 -6.55
N SER A 243 -19.18 31.17 -7.46
CA SER A 243 -18.86 32.27 -8.39
C SER A 243 -18.62 33.58 -7.64
N ASP A 244 -17.94 34.53 -8.29
CA ASP A 244 -17.68 35.86 -7.72
C ASP A 244 -18.97 36.55 -7.29
N GLU A 245 -20.02 36.49 -8.14
CA GLU A 245 -21.33 37.06 -7.82
C GLU A 245 -21.97 36.38 -6.61
N ALA A 246 -21.91 35.05 -6.55
CA ALA A 246 -22.50 34.28 -5.46
C ALA A 246 -21.80 34.54 -4.12
N LEU A 247 -20.47 34.56 -4.10
CA LEU A 247 -19.68 34.84 -2.91
C LEU A 247 -19.81 36.30 -2.46
N ALA A 248 -19.61 37.26 -3.38
CA ALA A 248 -19.67 38.69 -3.06
C ALA A 248 -21.05 39.10 -2.55
N SER A 249 -22.13 38.60 -3.16
CA SER A 249 -23.50 38.92 -2.73
C SER A 249 -23.88 38.30 -1.38
N SER A 250 -23.24 37.21 -0.96
CA SER A 250 -23.54 36.56 0.32
C SER A 250 -23.16 37.40 1.55
N ILE A 251 -22.20 38.34 1.40
CA ILE A 251 -21.72 39.22 2.47
C ILE A 251 -21.57 40.70 2.08
N ASP A 252 -21.97 41.09 0.87
CA ASP A 252 -21.79 42.45 0.31
C ASP A 252 -20.31 42.90 0.30
N ASN A 253 -19.41 42.03 -0.19
CA ASN A 253 -17.97 42.30 -0.26
C ASN A 253 -17.35 41.81 -1.58
N GLU A 254 -16.87 42.72 -2.42
CA GLU A 254 -16.24 42.40 -3.72
C GLU A 254 -14.91 41.65 -3.61
N LEU A 255 -14.30 41.59 -2.42
CA LEU A 255 -13.11 40.77 -2.16
C LEU A 255 -13.45 39.29 -1.94
N ALA A 256 -14.73 38.91 -1.86
CA ALA A 256 -15.11 37.51 -1.76
C ALA A 256 -15.19 36.85 -3.14
N TYR A 257 -14.10 36.25 -3.58
CA TYR A 257 -14.01 35.49 -4.83
C TYR A 257 -12.98 34.34 -4.72
N LEU A 258 -12.94 33.45 -5.70
CA LEU A 258 -11.90 32.41 -5.81
C LEU A 258 -10.93 32.78 -6.95
N ASP A 259 -9.62 32.73 -6.75
CA ASP A 259 -8.68 33.03 -7.85
C ASP A 259 -8.63 31.94 -8.91
N PHE A 260 -8.92 30.70 -8.52
CA PHE A 260 -9.02 29.56 -9.42
C PHE A 260 -10.08 28.58 -8.94
N TYR A 261 -10.70 27.90 -9.90
CA TYR A 261 -11.68 26.86 -9.59
C TYR A 261 -11.00 25.53 -9.31
N GLN A 262 -11.64 24.74 -8.46
CA GLN A 262 -11.24 23.39 -8.15
C GLN A 262 -12.49 22.55 -7.94
N PHE A 263 -12.56 21.42 -8.61
CA PHE A 263 -13.57 20.42 -8.33
C PHE A 263 -13.00 19.01 -8.48
N HIS A 264 -13.61 18.10 -7.74
CA HIS A 264 -13.21 16.71 -7.64
C HIS A 264 -13.95 15.88 -8.67
N TRP A 265 -13.38 14.73 -8.98
CA TRP A 265 -14.04 13.75 -9.80
C TRP A 265 -13.66 12.32 -9.41
N TYR A 266 -14.65 11.43 -9.37
CA TYR A 266 -14.41 9.99 -9.19
C TYR A 266 -15.24 9.17 -10.17
N PRO A 267 -14.82 7.95 -10.55
CA PRO A 267 -15.46 7.16 -11.60
C PRO A 267 -16.95 6.95 -11.40
N TRP A 268 -17.39 6.78 -10.14
CA TRP A 268 -18.80 6.61 -9.80
C TRP A 268 -19.67 7.79 -10.26
N GLN A 269 -19.12 9.01 -10.37
CA GLN A 269 -19.85 10.20 -10.80
C GLN A 269 -20.19 10.17 -12.30
N THR A 270 -19.46 9.40 -13.11
CA THR A 270 -19.59 9.39 -14.59
C THR A 270 -20.93 8.85 -15.08
N GLU A 271 -21.72 8.24 -14.20
CA GLU A 271 -23.10 7.88 -14.51
C GLU A 271 -24.02 9.10 -14.65
N TRP A 272 -23.70 10.20 -13.97
CA TRP A 272 -24.54 11.39 -13.90
C TRP A 272 -23.85 12.65 -14.38
N LEU A 273 -22.52 12.73 -14.27
CA LEU A 273 -21.73 13.91 -14.56
C LEU A 273 -20.70 13.60 -15.64
N ASP A 274 -20.47 14.56 -16.53
CA ASP A 274 -19.39 14.43 -17.50
C ASP A 274 -18.03 14.52 -16.79
N SER A 275 -17.05 13.75 -17.28
CA SER A 275 -15.71 13.67 -16.69
C SER A 275 -14.77 14.79 -17.17
N PRO A 276 -13.96 15.40 -16.29
CA PRO A 276 -12.94 16.38 -16.67
C PRO A 276 -11.86 15.79 -17.60
N PHE A 277 -11.75 14.46 -17.66
CA PHE A 277 -10.84 13.74 -18.56
C PHE A 277 -11.43 13.52 -19.96
N THR A 278 -12.65 14.00 -20.21
CA THR A 278 -13.33 13.92 -21.52
C THR A 278 -13.96 15.24 -21.98
N LYS A 279 -14.05 16.24 -21.10
CA LYS A 279 -14.63 17.56 -21.37
C LYS A 279 -13.65 18.66 -21.07
N THR A 280 -13.79 19.76 -21.80
CA THR A 280 -12.93 20.93 -21.63
C THR A 280 -13.47 21.88 -20.55
N VAL A 281 -12.60 22.75 -20.04
CA VAL A 281 -13.01 23.84 -19.12
C VAL A 281 -14.04 24.79 -19.76
N GLU A 282 -14.02 24.97 -21.09
CA GLU A 282 -15.04 25.73 -21.82
C GLU A 282 -16.40 25.02 -21.81
N PHE A 283 -16.43 23.69 -21.86
CA PHE A 283 -17.68 22.94 -21.74
C PHE A 283 -18.35 23.23 -20.40
N TYR A 284 -17.58 23.25 -19.31
CA TYR A 284 -18.05 23.61 -17.98
C TYR A 284 -18.27 25.13 -17.79
N GLN A 285 -17.93 25.97 -18.76
CA GLN A 285 -18.06 27.44 -18.66
C GLN A 285 -17.32 28.06 -17.45
N VAL A 286 -16.12 27.54 -17.15
CA VAL A 286 -15.26 27.96 -16.02
C VAL A 286 -13.87 28.38 -16.49
N ASN A 287 -13.73 28.71 -17.77
CA ASN A 287 -12.44 28.99 -18.42
C ASN A 287 -12.00 30.46 -18.32
N ASP A 288 -12.69 31.26 -17.51
CA ASP A 288 -12.36 32.66 -17.18
C ASP A 288 -11.17 32.78 -16.21
N ARG A 289 -10.83 31.69 -15.53
CA ARG A 289 -9.69 31.56 -14.61
C ARG A 289 -9.08 30.14 -14.68
N PRO A 290 -7.93 29.88 -14.02
CA PRO A 290 -7.38 28.53 -13.96
C PRO A 290 -8.36 27.55 -13.27
N VAL A 291 -8.29 26.27 -13.67
CA VAL A 291 -9.09 25.19 -13.06
C VAL A 291 -8.19 24.00 -12.77
N ILE A 292 -8.23 23.48 -11.54
CA ILE A 292 -7.52 22.27 -11.12
C ILE A 292 -8.54 21.16 -10.84
N VAL A 293 -8.25 19.93 -11.29
CA VAL A 293 -8.96 18.75 -10.79
C VAL A 293 -8.38 18.42 -9.41
N GLY A 294 -9.08 18.82 -8.35
CA GLY A 294 -8.57 18.85 -6.97
C GLY A 294 -8.43 17.48 -6.31
N GLU A 295 -9.27 16.55 -6.73
CA GLU A 295 -9.19 15.14 -6.42
C GLU A 295 -9.61 14.34 -7.65
N ALA A 296 -8.89 13.26 -7.92
CA ALA A 296 -9.21 12.30 -8.94
C ALA A 296 -8.77 10.90 -8.50
N GLU A 297 -9.40 9.85 -9.04
CA GLU A 297 -8.90 8.48 -8.89
C GLU A 297 -7.41 8.41 -9.25
N GLY A 298 -6.58 7.92 -8.34
CA GLY A 298 -5.14 7.70 -8.48
C GLY A 298 -4.79 6.31 -9.01
N ASN A 299 -5.75 5.64 -9.65
CA ASN A 299 -5.60 4.36 -10.34
C ASN A 299 -6.06 4.51 -11.80
N ASP A 300 -5.74 3.50 -12.62
CA ASP A 300 -6.36 3.36 -13.94
C ASP A 300 -7.87 3.16 -13.78
N VAL A 301 -8.65 3.87 -14.60
CA VAL A 301 -10.11 3.77 -14.60
C VAL A 301 -10.53 3.02 -15.85
N CYS A 302 -11.24 1.90 -15.70
CA CYS A 302 -11.88 1.23 -16.83
C CYS A 302 -13.25 0.66 -16.45
N ASP A 303 -14.30 1.41 -16.82
CA ASP A 303 -15.70 1.06 -16.63
C ASP A 303 -16.53 1.30 -17.93
N LYS A 304 -17.86 1.30 -17.82
CA LYS A 304 -18.77 1.49 -18.98
C LYS A 304 -18.77 2.91 -19.56
N PHE A 305 -18.25 3.90 -18.84
CA PHE A 305 -18.27 5.32 -19.18
C PHE A 305 -16.90 5.86 -19.55
N LEU A 306 -15.85 5.39 -18.86
CA LEU A 306 -14.47 5.81 -19.06
C LEU A 306 -13.53 4.61 -19.01
N CYS A 307 -12.64 4.48 -19.98
CA CYS A 307 -11.51 3.57 -19.93
C CYS A 307 -10.24 4.30 -20.32
N GLN A 308 -9.49 4.77 -19.32
CA GLN A 308 -8.25 5.53 -19.44
C GLN A 308 -7.30 5.11 -18.31
N SER A 309 -6.02 4.94 -18.65
CA SER A 309 -4.96 4.88 -17.65
C SER A 309 -4.78 6.22 -16.93
N LEU A 310 -4.18 6.21 -15.74
CA LEU A 310 -3.90 7.46 -15.02
C LEU A 310 -2.97 8.39 -15.83
N VAL A 311 -2.05 7.81 -16.60
CA VAL A 311 -1.19 8.55 -17.55
C VAL A 311 -2.04 9.32 -18.58
N GLU A 312 -3.05 8.65 -19.17
CA GLU A 312 -3.96 9.28 -20.14
C GLU A 312 -4.83 10.34 -19.47
N MET A 313 -5.29 10.13 -18.23
CA MET A 313 -6.09 11.10 -17.50
C MET A 313 -5.33 12.42 -17.28
N TYR A 314 -4.07 12.37 -16.84
CA TYR A 314 -3.23 13.57 -16.67
C TYR A 314 -3.06 14.33 -18.00
N GLU A 315 -2.74 13.61 -19.08
CA GLU A 315 -2.57 14.21 -20.39
C GLU A 315 -3.88 14.79 -20.96
N ASN A 316 -5.00 14.08 -20.80
CA ASN A 316 -6.30 14.54 -21.26
C ASN A 316 -6.77 15.78 -20.50
N ALA A 317 -6.56 15.85 -19.18
CA ALA A 317 -6.87 17.04 -18.40
C ALA A 317 -6.12 18.28 -18.93
N TYR A 318 -4.83 18.13 -19.23
CA TYR A 318 -4.04 19.21 -19.86
C TYR A 318 -4.63 19.66 -21.20
N PHE A 319 -4.93 18.73 -22.11
CA PHE A 319 -5.53 19.06 -23.41
C PHE A 319 -6.95 19.62 -23.31
N ASN A 320 -7.67 19.26 -22.26
CA ASN A 320 -9.00 19.77 -21.94
C ASN A 320 -8.95 21.17 -21.29
N GLY A 321 -7.76 21.76 -21.12
CA GLY A 321 -7.60 23.11 -20.63
C GLY A 321 -7.57 23.24 -19.10
N PHE A 322 -7.55 22.13 -18.37
CA PHE A 322 -7.24 22.15 -16.93
C PHE A 322 -5.77 22.51 -16.71
N ARG A 323 -5.47 23.08 -15.53
CA ARG A 323 -4.14 23.55 -15.14
C ARG A 323 -3.48 22.69 -14.07
N GLY A 324 -4.10 21.56 -13.74
CA GLY A 324 -3.50 20.55 -12.88
C GLY A 324 -4.47 19.43 -12.55
N VAL A 325 -3.91 18.34 -12.06
CA VAL A 325 -4.62 17.21 -11.46
C VAL A 325 -3.93 16.88 -10.15
N CYS A 326 -4.68 16.77 -9.07
CA CYS A 326 -4.22 16.23 -7.80
C CYS A 326 -4.82 14.83 -7.64
N ALA A 327 -4.10 13.78 -8.02
CA ALA A 327 -4.60 12.42 -7.86
C ALA A 327 -4.68 12.03 -6.37
N TRP A 328 -5.73 11.29 -6.00
CA TRP A 328 -6.00 10.90 -4.63
C TRP A 328 -5.13 9.73 -4.19
N LYS A 329 -4.55 9.86 -2.99
CA LYS A 329 -4.03 8.74 -2.21
C LYS A 329 -4.14 9.05 -0.72
N THR A 330 -4.14 8.00 0.09
CA THR A 330 -3.92 8.08 1.53
C THR A 330 -2.74 7.19 1.93
N PRO A 331 -2.02 7.49 3.02
CA PRO A 331 -0.95 6.62 3.51
C PRO A 331 -1.45 5.20 3.85
N GLN A 332 -2.72 5.08 4.23
CA GLN A 332 -3.37 3.81 4.56
C GLN A 332 -3.83 3.02 3.32
N ASN A 333 -3.78 3.62 2.14
CA ASN A 333 -4.34 3.10 0.90
C ASN A 333 -5.81 2.67 1.05
N ASP A 334 -6.70 3.63 0.93
CA ASP A 334 -8.16 3.44 0.89
C ASP A 334 -8.70 2.81 -0.40
N GLY A 335 -7.81 2.43 -1.33
CA GLY A 335 -8.17 1.81 -2.60
C GLY A 335 -8.37 2.79 -3.76
N HIS A 336 -8.29 4.11 -3.52
CA HIS A 336 -8.48 5.12 -4.58
C HIS A 336 -7.17 5.59 -5.23
N GLY A 337 -6.02 5.06 -4.81
CA GLY A 337 -4.73 5.35 -5.44
C GLY A 337 -3.54 5.04 -4.55
N THR A 338 -2.37 4.92 -5.17
CA THR A 338 -1.08 4.75 -4.48
C THR A 338 -0.07 5.76 -5.00
N PHE A 339 0.97 6.05 -4.21
CA PHE A 339 2.08 6.87 -4.70
C PHE A 339 2.68 6.26 -5.96
N GLU A 340 2.86 4.95 -6.00
CA GLU A 340 3.53 4.25 -7.10
C GLU A 340 2.79 4.44 -8.42
N ASN A 341 1.45 4.36 -8.41
CA ASN A 341 0.64 4.59 -9.61
C ASN A 341 0.71 6.06 -10.06
N ILE A 342 0.59 7.00 -9.11
CA ILE A 342 0.65 8.43 -9.38
C ILE A 342 2.04 8.84 -9.88
N ALA A 343 3.10 8.24 -9.34
CA ALA A 343 4.49 8.45 -9.75
C ALA A 343 4.71 8.05 -11.22
N VAL A 344 4.09 6.97 -11.70
CA VAL A 344 4.15 6.57 -13.11
C VAL A 344 3.50 7.62 -14.01
N ALA A 345 2.31 8.12 -13.64
CA ALA A 345 1.60 9.13 -14.43
C ALA A 345 2.35 10.47 -14.47
N THR A 346 2.82 10.92 -13.31
CA THR A 346 3.53 12.19 -13.15
C THR A 346 4.90 12.18 -13.86
N GLN A 347 5.64 11.08 -13.79
CA GLN A 347 6.88 10.89 -14.57
C GLN A 347 6.61 10.89 -16.08
N ALA A 348 5.57 10.18 -16.55
CA ALA A 348 5.22 10.15 -17.96
C ALA A 348 4.85 11.54 -18.50
N PHE A 349 4.10 12.32 -17.71
CA PHE A 349 3.78 13.71 -18.08
C PHE A 349 5.04 14.59 -18.14
N TYR A 350 5.91 14.51 -17.13
CA TYR A 350 7.17 15.25 -17.11
C TYR A 350 8.08 14.89 -18.30
N GLN A 351 8.20 13.61 -18.65
CA GLN A 351 9.02 13.19 -19.80
C GLN A 351 8.57 13.84 -21.11
N LYS A 352 7.27 14.11 -21.26
CA LYS A 352 6.71 14.74 -22.46
C LYS A 352 6.71 16.28 -22.39
N TYR A 353 6.49 16.84 -21.21
CA TYR A 353 6.31 18.28 -21.00
C TYR A 353 7.15 18.84 -19.83
N PRO A 354 8.48 18.69 -19.84
CA PRO A 354 9.30 19.05 -18.68
C PRO A 354 9.26 20.56 -18.34
N HIS A 355 9.07 21.40 -19.34
CA HIS A 355 8.95 22.85 -19.22
C HIS A 355 7.64 23.31 -18.57
N LEU A 356 6.60 22.47 -18.52
CA LEU A 356 5.37 22.78 -17.79
C LEU A 356 5.48 22.44 -16.31
N ILE A 357 6.41 21.55 -15.93
CA ILE A 357 6.59 21.15 -14.52
C ILE A 357 7.61 22.04 -13.84
N TYR A 358 8.71 22.35 -14.55
CA TYR A 358 9.76 23.25 -14.10
C TYR A 358 9.98 24.37 -15.13
N PRO A 359 9.13 25.42 -15.15
CA PRO A 359 9.21 26.47 -16.16
C PRO A 359 10.53 27.26 -16.15
N SER A 360 11.13 27.40 -14.96
CA SER A 360 12.44 28.04 -14.78
C SER A 360 13.63 27.09 -15.04
N GLY A 361 13.37 25.84 -15.45
CA GLY A 361 14.35 24.77 -15.58
C GLY A 361 14.50 23.93 -14.31
N VAL A 362 15.15 22.76 -14.44
CA VAL A 362 15.42 21.86 -13.31
C VAL A 362 16.68 22.36 -12.59
N GLU A 363 16.54 22.80 -11.35
CA GLU A 363 17.68 23.15 -10.49
C GLU A 363 18.29 21.86 -9.93
N GLU A 364 19.60 21.66 -10.11
CA GLU A 364 20.30 20.51 -9.52
C GLU A 364 20.50 20.72 -8.02
N VAL A 365 19.99 19.81 -7.19
CA VAL A 365 20.33 19.71 -5.77
C VAL A 365 21.46 18.69 -5.62
N PRO A 366 22.68 19.10 -5.23
CA PRO A 366 23.83 18.20 -5.21
C PRO A 366 23.73 17.18 -4.07
N LEU A 367 24.15 15.94 -4.36
CA LEU A 367 24.28 14.90 -3.35
C LEU A 367 25.49 15.19 -2.46
N MET A 368 25.28 15.15 -1.14
CA MET A 368 26.31 15.32 -0.11
C MET A 368 26.61 14.04 0.67
N GLY A 369 25.73 13.04 0.63
CA GLY A 369 25.94 11.76 1.33
C GLY A 369 24.91 10.69 0.96
N LEU A 370 25.31 9.44 1.14
CA LEU A 370 24.45 8.26 1.04
C LEU A 370 24.57 7.45 2.35
N HIS A 371 23.47 6.85 2.77
CA HIS A 371 23.44 5.91 3.88
C HIS A 371 22.51 4.74 3.54
N LEU A 372 22.81 3.54 4.03
CA LEU A 372 21.98 2.34 3.81
C LEU A 372 21.20 2.01 5.08
N LEU A 373 19.92 1.67 4.92
CA LEU A 373 19.06 1.19 5.99
C LEU A 373 18.48 -0.20 5.65
N PRO A 374 18.69 -1.21 6.52
CA PRO A 374 19.59 -1.18 7.68
C PRO A 374 21.08 -1.12 7.27
N ASP A 375 21.98 -0.79 8.20
CA ASP A 375 23.44 -0.80 7.96
C ASP A 375 24.05 -2.22 8.02
N ALA A 376 23.30 -3.16 8.58
CA ALA A 376 23.55 -4.59 8.48
C ALA A 376 22.25 -5.41 8.48
N MET A 377 22.28 -6.58 7.87
CA MET A 377 21.15 -7.52 7.80
C MET A 377 21.63 -8.96 7.96
N GLU A 378 20.81 -9.80 8.58
CA GLU A 378 21.02 -11.25 8.65
C GLU A 378 19.85 -11.98 7.98
N LEU A 379 20.15 -12.97 7.12
CA LEU A 379 19.16 -13.79 6.41
C LEU A 379 19.56 -15.27 6.46
N GLN A 380 18.59 -16.18 6.40
CA GLN A 380 18.84 -17.60 6.14
C GLN A 380 18.95 -17.87 4.64
N VAL A 381 19.67 -18.94 4.27
CA VAL A 381 19.72 -19.41 2.87
C VAL A 381 18.30 -19.62 2.33
N GLY A 382 17.99 -18.97 1.20
CA GLY A 382 16.69 -18.99 0.53
C GLY A 382 15.73 -17.85 0.92
N GLU A 383 16.08 -17.03 1.91
CA GLU A 383 15.29 -15.85 2.29
C GLU A 383 15.58 -14.63 1.39
N GLN A 384 14.69 -13.64 1.49
CA GLN A 384 14.78 -12.35 0.82
C GLN A 384 14.80 -11.22 1.84
N GLY A 385 15.45 -10.11 1.48
CA GLY A 385 15.46 -8.88 2.25
C GLY A 385 15.58 -7.66 1.33
N SER A 386 15.68 -6.46 1.90
CA SER A 386 15.87 -5.24 1.11
C SER A 386 16.62 -4.16 1.88
N PHE A 387 17.57 -3.52 1.22
CA PHE A 387 18.20 -2.29 1.70
C PHE A 387 17.50 -1.08 1.06
N SER A 388 17.35 -0.01 1.83
CA SER A 388 16.89 1.29 1.37
C SER A 388 18.02 2.31 1.44
N ILE A 389 17.93 3.37 0.63
CA ILE A 389 18.94 4.42 0.52
C ILE A 389 18.40 5.68 1.18
N GLU A 390 19.18 6.28 2.07
CA GLU A 390 18.97 7.65 2.53
C GLU A 390 19.95 8.59 1.82
N PHE A 391 19.42 9.59 1.12
CA PHE A 391 20.19 10.64 0.47
C PHE A 391 20.39 11.80 1.45
N THR A 392 21.53 12.49 1.39
CA THR A 392 21.78 13.73 2.15
C THR A 392 22.21 14.84 1.19
N PRO A 393 21.55 16.00 1.15
CA PRO A 393 20.23 16.22 1.74
C PRO A 393 19.22 15.25 1.11
N PHE A 394 18.15 14.98 1.84
CA PHE A 394 17.18 13.98 1.42
C PHE A 394 16.50 14.30 0.09
N ASN A 395 16.55 15.56 -0.38
CA ASN A 395 16.01 16.10 -1.64
C ASN A 395 17.05 16.27 -2.78
N SER A 396 18.19 15.56 -2.73
CA SER A 396 19.17 15.56 -3.81
C SER A 396 18.53 15.19 -5.16
N THR A 397 18.86 15.88 -6.25
CA THR A 397 18.42 15.50 -7.61
C THR A 397 19.37 14.48 -8.25
N GLN A 398 20.52 14.23 -7.63
CA GLN A 398 21.56 13.30 -8.08
C GLN A 398 21.33 11.92 -7.44
N ARG A 399 20.34 11.19 -7.94
CA ARG A 399 19.86 9.91 -7.38
C ARG A 399 20.07 8.70 -8.27
N ASN A 400 20.73 8.85 -9.41
CA ASN A 400 21.09 7.68 -10.19
C ASN A 400 22.08 6.86 -9.37
N VAL A 401 21.73 5.61 -9.08
CA VAL A 401 22.55 4.73 -8.25
C VAL A 401 22.74 3.38 -8.92
N GLN A 402 23.82 2.71 -8.52
CA GLN A 402 24.13 1.35 -8.89
C GLN A 402 24.37 0.53 -7.63
N TRP A 403 23.70 -0.63 -7.57
CA TRP A 403 23.88 -1.62 -6.52
C TRP A 403 24.87 -2.69 -6.94
N THR A 404 25.68 -3.14 -5.99
CA THR A 404 26.62 -4.25 -6.15
C THR A 404 26.72 -5.06 -4.87
N THR A 405 27.11 -6.33 -5.01
CA THR A 405 27.44 -7.25 -3.92
C THR A 405 28.89 -7.67 -4.09
N SER A 406 29.61 -7.86 -2.98
CA SER A 406 30.98 -8.35 -3.01
C SER A 406 31.11 -9.78 -3.56
N ASP A 407 30.05 -10.60 -3.42
CA ASP A 407 30.00 -11.96 -3.96
C ASP A 407 28.57 -12.38 -4.34
N SER A 408 28.29 -12.41 -5.65
CA SER A 408 26.98 -12.77 -6.18
C SER A 408 26.68 -14.27 -6.11
N SER A 409 27.63 -15.12 -5.70
CA SER A 409 27.38 -16.54 -5.44
C SER A 409 26.81 -16.78 -4.04
N ILE A 410 26.95 -15.81 -3.13
CA ILE A 410 26.44 -15.84 -1.75
C ILE A 410 25.09 -15.10 -1.67
N ALA A 411 24.99 -13.90 -2.23
CA ALA A 411 23.73 -13.14 -2.29
C ALA A 411 23.65 -12.31 -3.57
N THR A 412 22.47 -12.21 -4.18
CA THR A 412 22.22 -11.25 -5.27
C THR A 412 21.55 -9.99 -4.74
N ILE A 413 21.70 -8.87 -5.48
CA ILE A 413 20.98 -7.62 -5.25
C ILE A 413 20.52 -7.02 -6.58
N ASP A 414 19.29 -6.49 -6.62
CA ASP A 414 18.76 -5.84 -7.81
C ASP A 414 18.84 -4.30 -7.76
N GLN A 415 18.35 -3.63 -8.81
CA GLN A 415 18.38 -2.16 -8.91
C GLN A 415 17.52 -1.45 -7.86
N GLN A 416 16.57 -2.15 -7.24
CA GLN A 416 15.69 -1.63 -6.20
C GLN A 416 16.24 -1.93 -4.79
N GLY A 417 17.44 -2.53 -4.67
CA GLY A 417 18.04 -2.88 -3.38
C GLY A 417 17.48 -4.17 -2.76
N ARG A 418 16.71 -4.98 -3.51
CA ARG A 418 16.18 -6.26 -3.02
C ARG A 418 17.26 -7.34 -3.11
N VAL A 419 17.42 -8.11 -2.04
CA VAL A 419 18.43 -9.17 -1.92
C VAL A 419 17.81 -10.56 -1.88
N PHE A 420 18.52 -11.55 -2.42
CA PHE A 420 18.17 -12.98 -2.33
C PHE A 420 19.36 -13.77 -1.80
N ALA A 421 19.17 -14.53 -0.72
CA ALA A 421 20.21 -15.31 -0.06
C ALA A 421 20.42 -16.67 -0.76
N LEU A 422 21.61 -16.91 -1.31
CA LEU A 422 21.93 -18.11 -2.10
C LEU A 422 22.75 -19.15 -1.33
N ALA A 423 23.74 -18.71 -0.55
CA ALA A 423 24.64 -19.58 0.20
C ALA A 423 25.09 -18.92 1.51
N GLU A 424 25.54 -19.73 2.48
CA GLU A 424 26.11 -19.22 3.73
C GLU A 424 27.35 -18.34 3.45
N GLY A 425 27.46 -17.22 4.15
CA GLY A 425 28.62 -16.34 4.07
C GLY A 425 28.32 -14.90 4.44
N LEU A 426 29.36 -14.08 4.51
CA LEU A 426 29.26 -12.64 4.74
C LEU A 426 29.57 -11.92 3.43
N VAL A 427 28.66 -11.05 2.98
CA VAL A 427 28.89 -10.17 1.82
C VAL A 427 28.73 -8.71 2.21
N GLU A 428 29.48 -7.87 1.51
CA GLU A 428 29.31 -6.42 1.55
C GLU A 428 28.42 -6.01 0.38
N VAL A 429 27.35 -5.30 0.71
CA VAL A 429 26.46 -4.67 -0.26
C VAL A 429 26.86 -3.21 -0.37
N LYS A 430 27.00 -2.74 -1.61
CA LYS A 430 27.40 -1.36 -1.91
C LYS A 430 26.40 -0.71 -2.85
N VAL A 431 25.99 0.51 -2.48
CA VAL A 431 25.29 1.44 -3.39
C VAL A 431 26.24 2.58 -3.75
N GLN A 432 26.33 2.90 -5.03
CA GLN A 432 27.16 4.00 -5.53
C GLN A 432 26.33 4.95 -6.38
N SER A 433 26.46 6.25 -6.14
CA SER A 433 25.92 7.28 -7.02
C SER A 433 26.62 7.21 -8.38
N LEU A 434 25.84 7.24 -9.46
CA LEU A 434 26.34 7.36 -10.83
C LEU A 434 26.58 8.83 -11.23
N ASP A 435 25.96 9.76 -10.49
CA ASP A 435 26.08 11.20 -10.72
C ASP A 435 27.30 11.81 -9.98
N THR A 436 27.74 11.19 -8.88
CA THR A 436 28.84 11.67 -8.03
C THR A 436 29.78 10.56 -7.59
N THR A 437 30.74 10.86 -6.71
CA THR A 437 31.63 9.85 -6.11
C THR A 437 31.12 9.27 -4.79
N HIS A 438 29.94 9.69 -4.32
CA HIS A 438 29.37 9.20 -3.05
C HIS A 438 28.94 7.74 -3.16
N PHE A 439 29.12 6.99 -2.08
CA PHE A 439 28.69 5.60 -1.94
C PHE A 439 28.36 5.30 -0.48
N ALA A 440 27.60 4.23 -0.26
CA ALA A 440 27.35 3.65 1.05
C ALA A 440 27.48 2.12 0.99
N GLU A 441 27.85 1.52 2.11
CA GLU A 441 28.15 0.09 2.26
C GLU A 441 27.40 -0.46 3.47
N ALA A 442 26.95 -1.71 3.39
CA ALA A 442 26.27 -2.44 4.45
C ALA A 442 26.69 -3.92 4.44
N PHE A 443 26.63 -4.57 5.60
CA PHE A 443 26.97 -5.99 5.72
C PHE A 443 25.72 -6.88 5.67
N LEU A 444 25.76 -7.93 4.85
CA LEU A 444 24.73 -8.96 4.80
C LEU A 444 25.34 -10.30 5.24
N GLN A 445 24.92 -10.79 6.40
CA GLN A 445 25.28 -12.10 6.92
C GLN A 445 24.22 -13.12 6.47
N ILE A 446 24.64 -14.12 5.71
CA ILE A 446 23.79 -15.28 5.41
C ILE A 446 24.21 -16.42 6.32
N ILE A 447 23.26 -16.89 7.11
CA ILE A 447 23.41 -18.04 8.00
C ILE A 447 22.80 -19.29 7.35
N PRO A 448 23.23 -20.50 7.74
CA PRO A 448 22.59 -21.72 7.31
C PRO A 448 21.09 -21.68 7.59
N LYS A 449 20.31 -22.25 6.67
CA LYS A 449 18.90 -22.54 6.95
C LYS A 449 18.86 -23.54 8.12
N THR A 450 18.35 -23.10 9.26
CA THR A 450 18.27 -23.95 10.47
C THR A 450 17.39 -25.16 10.18
N SER A 451 17.97 -26.36 10.22
CA SER A 451 17.22 -27.61 10.17
C SER A 451 16.47 -27.77 11.50
N PRO A 452 15.15 -28.06 11.51
CA PRO A 452 14.39 -28.19 12.75
C PRO A 452 14.87 -29.33 13.67
N CYS A 453 15.83 -30.16 13.25
CA CYS A 453 16.30 -31.35 13.98
C CYS A 453 17.73 -31.31 14.54
N GLU A 454 18.20 -30.16 15.05
CA GLU A 454 19.51 -30.04 15.73
C GLU A 454 19.68 -30.94 16.97
N GLN A 455 18.59 -31.41 17.59
CA GLN A 455 18.60 -32.34 18.75
C GLN A 455 17.74 -33.58 18.51
N ALA A 456 17.88 -34.23 17.36
CA ALA A 456 17.08 -35.41 17.01
C ALA A 456 17.29 -36.59 17.98
N GLU A 457 16.20 -37.19 18.46
CA GLU A 457 16.22 -38.38 19.29
C GLU A 457 16.49 -39.64 18.45
N PRO A 458 17.42 -40.53 18.86
CA PRO A 458 17.71 -41.73 18.09
C PRO A 458 16.54 -42.73 18.16
N ILE A 459 16.10 -43.24 17.00
CA ILE A 459 15.08 -44.28 16.89
C ILE A 459 15.62 -45.55 16.21
N SER A 460 15.00 -46.70 16.49
CA SER A 460 15.29 -47.97 15.83
C SER A 460 14.13 -48.40 14.94
N LEU A 461 14.42 -49.04 13.80
CA LEU A 461 13.39 -49.56 12.89
C LEU A 461 13.03 -51.03 13.22
N PRO A 462 11.75 -51.44 13.03
CA PRO A 462 10.64 -50.61 12.57
C PRO A 462 10.19 -49.61 13.65
N PHE A 463 9.82 -48.41 13.22
CA PHE A 463 9.35 -47.34 14.09
C PHE A 463 7.93 -46.96 13.73
N LYS A 464 7.09 -46.74 14.75
CA LYS A 464 5.72 -46.25 14.58
C LYS A 464 5.42 -45.23 15.66
N TYR A 465 4.71 -44.17 15.29
CA TYR A 465 4.20 -43.19 16.23
C TYR A 465 2.78 -42.77 15.84
N ASP A 466 1.92 -42.69 16.85
CA ASP A 466 0.55 -42.22 16.76
C ASP A 466 0.36 -41.04 17.72
N GLY A 467 -0.21 -39.93 17.24
CA GLY A 467 -0.72 -38.87 18.11
C GLY A 467 -0.19 -37.46 17.82
N ILE A 468 -0.51 -36.55 18.74
CA ILE A 468 -0.14 -35.14 18.65
C ILE A 468 1.31 -34.95 19.08
N GLY A 469 2.03 -34.14 18.33
CA GLY A 469 3.28 -33.58 18.81
C GLY A 469 4.18 -33.09 17.69
N GLU A 470 5.28 -32.50 18.12
CA GLU A 470 6.36 -32.01 17.28
C GLU A 470 7.63 -32.73 17.75
N PHE A 471 8.21 -33.56 16.88
CA PHE A 471 9.35 -34.41 17.22
C PHE A 471 10.40 -34.39 16.12
N CYS A 472 11.63 -34.60 16.55
CA CYS A 472 12.75 -34.86 15.66
C CYS A 472 13.38 -36.20 16.01
N TRP A 473 13.48 -37.07 15.01
CA TRP A 473 14.10 -38.38 15.14
C TRP A 473 15.28 -38.54 14.20
N ALA A 474 16.26 -39.34 14.64
CA ALA A 474 17.43 -39.70 13.85
C ALA A 474 17.53 -41.22 13.72
N VAL A 475 17.79 -41.69 12.50
CA VAL A 475 17.98 -43.13 12.24
C VAL A 475 19.14 -43.40 11.28
N THR A 476 20.01 -44.34 11.66
CA THR A 476 21.16 -44.78 10.84
C THR A 476 20.80 -45.94 9.90
N ALA A 477 19.75 -46.71 10.22
CA ALA A 477 19.31 -47.84 9.41
C ALA A 477 18.76 -47.36 8.06
N ASP A 478 18.94 -48.17 7.01
CA ASP A 478 18.27 -47.93 5.73
C ASP A 478 16.76 -48.15 5.88
N ILE A 479 15.97 -47.25 5.32
CA ILE A 479 14.51 -47.31 5.34
C ILE A 479 14.03 -47.94 4.03
N ALA A 480 13.27 -49.04 4.11
CA ALA A 480 12.63 -49.68 2.97
C ALA A 480 11.46 -48.84 2.45
N TYR A 481 10.64 -48.36 3.38
CA TYR A 481 9.55 -47.45 3.11
C TYR A 481 9.16 -46.69 4.37
N LEU A 482 8.56 -45.53 4.16
CA LEU A 482 7.86 -44.73 5.15
C LEU A 482 6.42 -44.54 4.67
N ASN A 483 5.51 -44.41 5.62
CA ASN A 483 4.13 -44.03 5.38
C ASN A 483 3.66 -43.09 6.49
N SER A 484 2.91 -42.05 6.14
CA SER A 484 2.31 -41.13 7.11
C SER A 484 0.91 -40.71 6.68
N TRP A 485 0.07 -40.31 7.63
CA TRP A 485 -1.24 -39.73 7.36
C TRP A 485 -1.73 -38.87 8.52
N ASN A 486 -2.62 -37.91 8.23
CA ASN A 486 -3.18 -36.95 9.19
C ASN A 486 -2.10 -36.12 9.94
N THR A 487 -0.93 -35.95 9.32
CA THR A 487 0.20 -35.14 9.80
C THR A 487 0.18 -33.76 9.14
N GLU A 488 0.65 -32.74 9.86
CA GLU A 488 0.80 -31.39 9.30
C GLU A 488 2.07 -31.27 8.49
N GLN A 489 3.15 -31.91 8.97
CA GLN A 489 4.42 -31.91 8.26
C GLN A 489 5.25 -33.15 8.63
N ILE A 490 5.75 -33.85 7.61
CA ILE A 490 6.84 -34.82 7.72
C ILE A 490 7.92 -34.39 6.75
N THR A 491 9.15 -34.14 7.25
CA THR A 491 10.31 -33.98 6.36
C THR A 491 11.42 -34.94 6.72
N ILE A 492 12.12 -35.45 5.71
CA ILE A 492 13.36 -36.20 5.88
C ILE A 492 14.50 -35.39 5.28
N ASN A 493 15.50 -35.03 6.08
CA ASN A 493 16.65 -34.21 5.65
C ASN A 493 16.23 -32.93 4.90
N GLY A 494 15.08 -32.35 5.25
CA GLY A 494 14.52 -31.14 4.64
C GLY A 494 13.59 -31.35 3.44
N GLU A 495 13.49 -32.58 2.90
CA GLU A 495 12.56 -32.93 1.82
C GLU A 495 11.20 -33.39 2.38
N ASP A 496 10.10 -33.03 1.72
CA ASP A 496 8.74 -33.25 2.20
C ASP A 496 8.20 -34.65 1.89
N TYR A 497 7.69 -35.33 2.93
CA TYR A 497 7.06 -36.66 2.90
C TYR A 497 5.72 -36.68 3.66
N THR A 498 5.07 -35.52 3.77
CA THR A 498 3.82 -35.34 4.52
C THR A 498 2.68 -36.14 3.90
N ASN A 499 1.99 -36.94 4.71
CA ASN A 499 0.83 -37.74 4.33
C ASN A 499 1.07 -38.63 3.10
N LEU A 500 2.27 -39.22 3.02
CA LEU A 500 2.76 -39.92 1.84
C LEU A 500 3.32 -41.30 2.21
N TRP A 501 2.99 -42.31 1.41
CA TRP A 501 3.76 -43.55 1.32
C TRP A 501 4.91 -43.38 0.33
N SER A 502 6.14 -43.64 0.75
CA SER A 502 7.31 -43.62 -0.13
C SER A 502 8.28 -44.76 0.18
N ASN A 503 8.77 -45.41 -0.87
CA ASN A 503 9.91 -46.33 -0.85
C ASN A 503 11.15 -45.75 -1.57
N SER A 504 11.11 -44.45 -1.88
CA SER A 504 12.20 -43.69 -2.51
C SER A 504 12.46 -42.45 -1.67
N LEU A 505 13.53 -42.50 -0.88
CA LEU A 505 13.89 -41.44 0.06
C LEU A 505 15.10 -40.65 -0.43
N VAL A 506 15.21 -39.40 0.03
CA VAL A 506 16.38 -38.55 -0.13
C VAL A 506 17.64 -39.25 0.40
N GLU A 507 18.83 -38.83 0.00
CA GLU A 507 20.07 -39.39 0.56
C GLU A 507 20.26 -39.00 2.04
N LYS A 508 21.02 -39.83 2.76
CA LYS A 508 21.41 -39.56 4.15
C LYS A 508 22.33 -38.34 4.25
N VAL A 509 22.14 -37.51 5.26
CA VAL A 509 23.07 -36.44 5.65
C VAL A 509 23.89 -36.93 6.83
N ASP A 510 25.22 -36.91 6.72
CA ASP A 510 26.15 -37.42 7.74
C ASP A 510 25.87 -38.87 8.20
N GLY A 511 25.33 -39.68 7.27
CA GLY A 511 24.98 -41.09 7.53
C GLY A 511 23.65 -41.30 8.28
N LEU A 512 22.85 -40.23 8.45
CA LEU A 512 21.57 -40.24 9.15
C LEU A 512 20.41 -39.79 8.26
N TYR A 513 19.22 -40.31 8.58
CA TYR A 513 17.96 -39.67 8.24
C TYR A 513 17.48 -38.87 9.46
N TYR A 514 17.36 -37.55 9.30
CA TYR A 514 16.70 -36.66 10.25
C TYR A 514 15.24 -36.51 9.84
N ILE A 515 14.34 -37.03 10.66
CA ILE A 515 12.90 -37.04 10.41
C ILE A 515 12.27 -36.00 11.34
N TYR A 516 11.69 -34.96 10.75
CA TYR A 516 10.83 -34.02 11.46
C TYR A 516 9.38 -34.49 11.34
N TYR A 517 8.69 -34.54 12.47
CA TYR A 517 7.28 -34.89 12.60
C TYR A 517 6.55 -33.73 13.26
N ASN A 518 5.50 -33.23 12.65
CA ASN A 518 4.55 -32.34 13.30
C ASN A 518 3.10 -32.76 13.00
N ALA A 519 2.29 -32.90 14.03
CA ALA A 519 0.87 -33.15 13.91
C ALA A 519 0.06 -32.61 15.09
N THR A 520 -1.14 -32.10 14.80
CA THR A 520 -2.10 -31.61 15.80
C THR A 520 -3.30 -32.54 16.01
N LEU A 521 -3.39 -33.65 15.26
CA LEU A 521 -4.50 -34.60 15.36
C LEU A 521 -4.12 -35.83 16.22
N PRO A 522 -4.98 -36.26 17.18
CA PRO A 522 -4.71 -37.45 18.01
C PRO A 522 -4.60 -38.78 17.27
N TRP A 523 -4.99 -38.83 16.00
CA TRP A 523 -4.94 -40.01 15.12
C TRP A 523 -3.99 -39.83 13.94
N ALA A 524 -3.09 -38.83 14.02
CA ALA A 524 -1.95 -38.71 13.13
C ALA A 524 -1.02 -39.90 13.29
N HIS A 525 -0.44 -40.39 12.19
CA HIS A 525 0.40 -41.59 12.19
C HIS A 525 1.63 -41.42 11.32
N ILE A 526 2.70 -42.08 11.74
CA ILE A 526 3.87 -42.38 10.91
C ILE A 526 4.37 -43.79 11.20
N GLU A 527 4.76 -44.51 10.15
CA GLU A 527 5.46 -45.78 10.22
C GLU A 527 6.67 -45.80 9.29
N ILE A 528 7.76 -46.41 9.76
CA ILE A 528 9.06 -46.45 9.09
C ILE A 528 9.63 -47.86 9.24
N PHE A 529 9.94 -48.51 8.12
CA PHE A 529 10.37 -49.92 8.12
C PHE A 529 11.79 -50.09 7.56
N PRO A 530 12.56 -51.07 8.06
CA PRO A 530 13.95 -51.26 7.65
C PRO A 530 14.10 -51.91 6.27
N GLY A 531 15.12 -51.50 5.52
CA GLY A 531 15.61 -52.16 4.30
C GLY A 531 16.13 -53.58 4.58
N GLN A 532 15.58 -54.62 3.94
CA GLN A 532 16.12 -55.97 4.04
C GLN A 532 17.33 -56.17 3.13
N ASN A 533 18.48 -56.46 3.72
CA ASN A 533 19.63 -57.00 3.01
C ASN A 533 19.50 -58.53 2.84
N ASN A 534 19.39 -58.97 1.58
CA ASN A 534 19.72 -60.30 0.99
C ASN A 534 18.64 -61.38 0.76
N ARG A 535 18.55 -61.76 -0.54
CA ARG A 535 18.50 -63.11 -1.16
C ARG A 535 17.57 -64.19 -0.57
N LEU A 536 16.62 -64.60 -1.43
CA LEU A 536 15.73 -65.78 -1.39
C LEU A 536 16.28 -67.03 -0.64
N SER A 537 15.49 -67.53 0.33
CA SER A 537 15.22 -68.97 0.52
C SER A 537 13.93 -69.16 1.32
N ALA A 538 13.00 -69.94 0.78
CA ALA A 538 11.72 -70.27 1.40
C ALA A 538 11.89 -71.31 2.53
N SER A 539 11.31 -71.04 3.70
CA SER A 539 10.56 -72.02 4.51
C SER A 539 9.91 -71.35 5.73
N GLU A 540 8.64 -71.68 5.93
CA GLU A 540 7.83 -71.55 7.16
C GLU A 540 7.19 -70.18 7.49
N GLN A 541 5.92 -70.10 7.06
CA GLN A 541 4.79 -69.40 7.71
C GLN A 541 5.02 -67.97 8.19
N MET A 542 5.16 -67.06 7.22
CA MET A 542 4.70 -65.68 7.41
C MET A 542 3.18 -65.68 7.41
N ILE A 543 2.59 -65.24 8.52
CA ILE A 543 1.17 -64.88 8.61
C ILE A 543 0.92 -63.87 7.48
N SER A 544 -0.01 -64.17 6.58
CA SER A 544 -0.31 -63.31 5.43
C SER A 544 -0.86 -61.97 5.95
N GLU A 545 -0.01 -60.95 5.98
CA GLU A 545 -0.42 -59.58 6.28
C GLU A 545 -1.33 -59.11 5.13
N VAL A 546 -2.55 -58.67 5.45
CA VAL A 546 -3.52 -58.21 4.45
C VAL A 546 -3.22 -56.76 4.13
N ILE A 547 -2.84 -56.48 2.89
CA ILE A 547 -2.43 -55.13 2.43
C ILE A 547 -3.54 -54.56 1.56
N VAL A 548 -3.88 -53.28 1.78
CA VAL A 548 -4.94 -52.55 1.08
C VAL A 548 -4.37 -51.33 0.37
N PHE A 549 -4.63 -51.19 -0.94
CA PHE A 549 -4.10 -50.09 -1.76
C PHE A 549 -4.92 -49.87 -3.05
N PRO A 550 -4.91 -48.68 -3.66
CA PRO A 550 -4.39 -47.43 -3.11
C PRO A 550 -5.24 -46.95 -1.92
N ASN A 551 -4.67 -46.12 -1.06
CA ASN A 551 -5.38 -45.42 0.00
C ASN A 551 -4.75 -44.01 0.12
N PRO A 552 -5.46 -42.94 -0.24
CA PRO A 552 -6.89 -42.89 -0.59
C PRO A 552 -7.23 -43.58 -1.92
N SER A 553 -8.46 -44.07 -2.04
CA SER A 553 -8.98 -44.73 -3.25
C SER A 553 -10.20 -44.00 -3.78
N SER A 554 -10.26 -43.75 -5.08
CA SER A 554 -11.41 -43.09 -5.72
C SER A 554 -12.55 -44.06 -6.04
N ASP A 555 -12.26 -45.17 -6.73
CA ASP A 555 -13.30 -46.10 -7.22
C ASP A 555 -12.98 -47.58 -7.01
N GLN A 556 -11.72 -47.94 -6.83
CA GLN A 556 -11.26 -49.34 -6.79
C GLN A 556 -10.24 -49.55 -5.67
N LEU A 557 -10.51 -50.53 -4.83
CA LEU A 557 -9.65 -50.94 -3.72
C LEU A 557 -9.03 -52.31 -4.00
N SER A 558 -7.70 -52.39 -4.00
CA SER A 558 -6.96 -53.63 -4.15
C SER A 558 -6.63 -54.20 -2.78
N ILE A 559 -6.82 -55.51 -2.61
CA ILE A 559 -6.52 -56.23 -1.38
C ILE A 559 -5.63 -57.42 -1.72
N ARG A 560 -4.43 -57.46 -1.17
CA ARG A 560 -3.50 -58.59 -1.29
C ARG A 560 -3.46 -59.36 0.03
N GLY A 561 -3.40 -60.70 -0.06
CA GLY A 561 -3.26 -61.58 1.12
C GLY A 561 -4.55 -62.26 1.59
N ALA A 562 -5.70 -61.97 0.96
CA ALA A 562 -6.96 -62.69 1.23
C ALA A 562 -7.00 -64.04 0.49
N ASP A 563 -7.25 -65.13 1.22
CA ASP A 563 -7.40 -66.48 0.67
C ASP A 563 -8.87 -66.85 0.38
N GLU A 564 -9.10 -68.01 -0.23
CA GLU A 564 -10.44 -68.48 -0.61
C GLU A 564 -11.43 -68.70 0.55
N ASN A 565 -10.94 -68.79 1.79
CA ASN A 565 -11.76 -68.91 2.99
C ASN A 565 -12.00 -67.56 3.68
N SER A 566 -11.44 -66.47 3.12
CA SER A 566 -11.53 -65.15 3.70
C SER A 566 -12.88 -64.50 3.40
N ARG A 567 -13.46 -63.84 4.41
CA ARG A 567 -14.69 -63.04 4.28
C ARG A 567 -14.38 -61.56 4.45
N ILE A 568 -14.67 -60.77 3.41
CA ILE A 568 -14.38 -59.33 3.39
C ILE A 568 -15.67 -58.54 3.63
N GLN A 569 -15.65 -57.60 4.56
CA GLN A 569 -16.80 -56.76 4.92
C GLN A 569 -16.39 -55.29 5.03
N ILE A 570 -17.25 -54.37 4.57
CA ILE A 570 -17.05 -52.93 4.71
C ILE A 570 -18.04 -52.37 5.72
N PHE A 571 -17.56 -51.53 6.63
CA PHE A 571 -18.34 -50.80 7.62
C PHE A 571 -18.10 -49.30 7.49
N ASP A 572 -19.10 -48.50 7.83
CA ASP A 572 -18.90 -47.07 8.08
C ASP A 572 -18.22 -46.84 9.44
N GLN A 573 -17.79 -45.60 9.71
CA GLN A 573 -17.18 -45.25 11.00
C GLN A 573 -18.10 -45.43 12.22
N ARG A 574 -19.41 -45.59 12.02
CA ARG A 574 -20.38 -45.84 13.09
C ARG A 574 -20.58 -47.33 13.36
N GLY A 575 -19.86 -48.20 12.63
CA GLY A 575 -19.95 -49.65 12.75
C GLY A 575 -21.13 -50.27 12.02
N ASN A 576 -21.82 -49.54 11.13
CA ASN A 576 -22.86 -50.12 10.29
C ASN A 576 -22.22 -50.85 9.12
N ARG A 577 -22.60 -52.11 8.89
CA ARG A 577 -22.09 -52.90 7.77
C ARG A 577 -22.71 -52.43 6.46
N LEU A 578 -21.86 -51.94 5.56
CA LEU A 578 -22.24 -51.40 4.26
C LEU A 578 -22.19 -52.44 3.13
N GLY A 579 -21.38 -53.49 3.27
CA GLY A 579 -21.22 -54.48 2.21
C GLY A 579 -20.44 -55.72 2.64
N ILE A 580 -20.60 -56.80 1.87
CA ILE A 580 -19.83 -58.04 1.96
C ILE A 580 -19.31 -58.37 0.57
N TYR A 581 -18.03 -58.68 0.47
CA TYR A 581 -17.37 -59.04 -0.78
C TYR A 581 -16.88 -60.48 -0.70
N ASN A 582 -17.22 -61.25 -1.74
CA ASN A 582 -16.76 -62.63 -1.87
C ASN A 582 -15.36 -62.63 -2.48
N VAL A 583 -14.48 -63.43 -1.90
CA VAL A 583 -13.14 -63.65 -2.46
C VAL A 583 -13.23 -64.49 -3.72
N ILE A 584 -12.50 -64.09 -4.75
CA ILE A 584 -12.35 -64.86 -5.98
C ILE A 584 -11.23 -65.88 -5.75
N PRO A 585 -11.49 -67.21 -5.82
CA PRO A 585 -10.47 -68.23 -5.61
C PRO A 585 -9.31 -68.09 -6.60
N ASN A 586 -8.10 -68.45 -6.16
CA ASN A 586 -6.86 -68.42 -6.95
C ASN A 586 -6.45 -67.04 -7.49
N LYS A 587 -6.93 -65.94 -6.89
CA LYS A 587 -6.51 -64.58 -7.26
C LYS A 587 -5.68 -63.95 -6.14
N GLU A 588 -4.44 -63.59 -6.46
CA GLU A 588 -3.48 -63.01 -5.50
C GLU A 588 -3.91 -61.64 -4.97
N VAL A 589 -4.63 -60.87 -5.78
CA VAL A 589 -5.14 -59.53 -5.44
C VAL A 589 -6.64 -59.46 -5.74
N GLN A 590 -7.43 -59.25 -4.69
CA GLN A 590 -8.86 -58.98 -4.79
C GLN A 590 -9.07 -57.52 -5.17
N GLN A 591 -10.04 -57.25 -6.04
CA GLN A 591 -10.36 -55.90 -6.51
C GLN A 591 -11.80 -55.60 -6.12
N LEU A 592 -12.00 -54.57 -5.32
CA LEU A 592 -13.30 -54.16 -4.80
C LEU A 592 -13.71 -52.85 -5.43
N ASN A 593 -14.86 -52.87 -6.11
CA ASN A 593 -15.51 -51.65 -6.55
C ASN A 593 -16.18 -50.96 -5.35
N ILE A 594 -15.77 -49.72 -5.11
CA ILE A 594 -16.26 -48.87 -4.02
C ILE A 594 -16.88 -47.57 -4.56
N SER A 595 -17.07 -47.43 -5.87
CA SER A 595 -17.54 -46.19 -6.51
C SER A 595 -18.91 -45.73 -6.00
N HIS A 596 -19.74 -46.63 -5.48
CA HIS A 596 -21.06 -46.32 -4.92
C HIS A 596 -21.06 -45.82 -3.46
N TYR A 597 -19.94 -45.91 -2.75
CA TYR A 597 -19.83 -45.32 -1.41
C TYR A 597 -19.55 -43.81 -1.51
N PRO A 598 -20.09 -42.94 -0.64
CA PRO A 598 -19.71 -41.53 -0.64
C PRO A 598 -18.23 -41.34 -0.24
N THR A 599 -17.68 -40.16 -0.49
CA THR A 599 -16.39 -39.73 0.08
C THR A 599 -16.43 -39.88 1.60
N GLY A 600 -15.41 -40.50 2.19
CA GLY A 600 -15.37 -40.76 3.62
C GLY A 600 -14.42 -41.89 4.01
N VAL A 601 -14.30 -42.12 5.32
CA VAL A 601 -13.45 -43.18 5.88
C VAL A 601 -14.27 -44.43 6.13
N TYR A 602 -13.70 -45.57 5.77
CA TYR A 602 -14.35 -46.87 5.88
C TYR A 602 -13.45 -47.87 6.61
N ILE A 603 -14.09 -48.77 7.35
CA ILE A 603 -13.43 -49.88 8.03
C ILE A 603 -13.63 -51.13 7.19
N LEU A 604 -12.53 -51.77 6.83
CA LEU A 604 -12.51 -53.03 6.12
C LEU A 604 -12.20 -54.15 7.11
N TRP A 605 -13.09 -55.13 7.19
CA TRP A 605 -13.04 -56.26 8.10
C TRP A 605 -12.78 -57.54 7.33
N PHE A 606 -11.86 -58.37 7.84
CA PHE A 606 -11.45 -59.64 7.26
C PHE A 606 -11.58 -60.74 8.29
N GLU A 607 -12.24 -61.83 7.93
CA GLU A 607 -12.24 -63.06 8.72
C GLU A 607 -11.58 -64.17 7.92
N GLN A 608 -10.49 -64.74 8.43
CA GLN A 608 -9.72 -65.80 7.77
C GLN A 608 -9.32 -66.85 8.81
N ASN A 609 -9.72 -68.10 8.60
CA ASN A 609 -9.43 -69.23 9.50
C ASN A 609 -9.80 -68.98 10.98
N GLY A 610 -10.88 -68.22 11.23
CA GLY A 610 -11.36 -67.87 12.58
C GLY A 610 -10.62 -66.70 13.26
N ILE A 611 -9.69 -66.05 12.55
CA ILE A 611 -8.99 -64.84 13.01
C ILE A 611 -9.59 -63.62 12.30
N HIS A 612 -9.84 -62.57 13.07
CA HIS A 612 -10.38 -61.31 12.56
C HIS A 612 -9.28 -60.26 12.43
N TYR A 613 -9.18 -59.64 11.26
CA TYR A 613 -8.32 -58.48 10.97
C TYR A 613 -9.19 -57.30 10.56
N HIS A 614 -8.71 -56.09 10.80
CA HIS A 614 -9.34 -54.89 10.29
C HIS A 614 -8.30 -53.86 9.86
N THR A 615 -8.66 -53.04 8.89
CA THR A 615 -7.89 -51.89 8.43
C THR A 615 -8.83 -50.79 7.96
N THR A 616 -8.32 -49.60 7.67
CA THR A 616 -9.12 -48.48 7.19
C THR A 616 -8.66 -48.01 5.83
N PHE A 617 -9.60 -47.48 5.04
CA PHE A 617 -9.28 -46.75 3.82
C PHE A 617 -10.12 -45.48 3.73
N VAL A 618 -9.58 -44.49 3.03
CA VAL A 618 -10.22 -43.23 2.71
C VAL A 618 -10.71 -43.31 1.27
N LYS A 619 -11.98 -43.01 1.09
CA LYS A 619 -12.54 -42.73 -0.23
C LYS A 619 -12.54 -41.23 -0.45
N GLU A 620 -11.85 -40.78 -1.49
CA GLU A 620 -11.87 -39.38 -1.96
C GLU A 620 -13.07 -39.07 -2.85
#